data_AF-A0A7X6VR48-F1
#
_entry.id   AF-A0A7X6VR48-F1
#
_cell.length_a   1.000
_cell.length_b   1.000
_cell.length_c   1.000
_cell.angle_alpha   90.00
_cell.angle_beta   90.00
_cell.angle_gamma   90.00
#
_symmetry.space_group_name_H-M   'P 1'
#
loop_
_entity.id
_entity.type
_entity.pdbx_description
1 polymer ?
#
loop_
_entity_poly.entity_id
_entity_poly.type
_entity_poly.pdbx_seq_one_letter_code
_entity_poly.pdbx_strand_id
1 'polypeptide(L)' 'TRMRLVHARSNSEAKLVLVEGKKNSRAQLKILPPLIVYQPNGEYSEEIMSWYNNK' A
#
# COMPACT_ATOMS: atom_id res chain seq x y z
N THR A 1 7.01 12.77 3.84
CA THR A 1 6.73 12.38 2.45
C THR A 1 6.93 10.89 2.33
N ARG A 2 5.92 10.14 1.90
CA ARG A 2 5.94 8.67 1.86
C ARG A 2 5.40 8.16 0.52
N MET A 3 5.93 7.05 0.06
CA MET A 3 5.45 6.32 -1.12
C MET A 3 5.20 4.86 -0.75
N ARG A 4 4.14 4.27 -1.30
CA ARG A 4 3.84 2.84 -1.14
C ARG A 4 3.37 2.25 -2.45
N LEU A 5 4.02 1.17 -2.89
CA LEU A 5 3.59 0.41 -4.07
C LEU A 5 2.40 -0.48 -3.72
N VAL A 6 1.48 -0.64 -4.66
CA VAL A 6 0.29 -1.49 -4.50
C VAL A 6 0.30 -2.58 -5.55
N HIS A 7 0.32 -3.82 -5.07
CA HIS A 7 0.34 -5.03 -5.90
C HIS A 7 -0.96 -5.79 -5.68
N ALA A 8 -1.51 -6.35 -6.76
CA ALA A 8 -2.69 -7.22 -6.65
C ALA A 8 -2.38 -8.48 -5.85
N ARG A 9 -1.22 -9.10 -6.11
CA ARG A 9 -0.67 -10.26 -5.39
C ARG A 9 0.82 -10.03 -5.13
N SER A 10 1.43 -10.75 -4.18
CA SER A 10 2.86 -10.60 -3.83
C SER A 10 3.81 -10.73 -5.03
N ASN A 11 3.49 -11.60 -5.99
CA ASN A 11 4.32 -11.89 -7.15
C ASN A 11 3.87 -11.14 -8.42
N SER A 12 2.92 -10.20 -8.32
CA SER A 12 2.49 -9.38 -9.46
C SER A 12 3.23 -8.05 -9.49
N GLU A 13 3.31 -7.42 -10.66
CA GLU A 13 3.76 -6.04 -10.78
C GLU A 13 2.88 -5.07 -9.98
N ALA A 14 3.47 -3.94 -9.57
CA ALA A 14 2.71 -2.87 -8.95
C ALA A 14 1.81 -2.20 -10.00
N LYS A 15 0.52 -2.06 -9.70
CA LYS A 15 -0.44 -1.39 -10.59
C LYS A 15 -0.80 0.02 -10.15
N LEU A 16 -0.63 0.31 -8.86
CA LEU A 16 -0.90 1.63 -8.28
C LEU A 16 0.24 2.03 -7.34
N VAL A 17 0.33 3.32 -7.09
CA VAL A 17 1.25 3.92 -6.12
C VAL A 17 0.48 4.90 -5.23
N LEU A 18 0.67 4.77 -3.92
CA LEU A 18 0.19 5.75 -2.94
C LEU A 18 1.32 6.71 -2.64
N VAL A 19 1.05 8.01 -2.72
CA VAL A 19 2.02 9.05 -2.42
C VAL A 19 1.41 10.04 -1.44
N GLU A 20 2.14 10.31 -0.36
CA GLU A 20 1.79 11.33 0.62
C GLU A 20 2.86 12.42 0.62
N GLY A 21 2.44 13.63 0.29
CA GLY A 21 3.24 14.85 0.40
C GLY A 21 2.85 15.68 1.62
N LYS A 22 3.82 16.35 2.24
CA LYS A 22 3.56 17.37 3.28
C LYS A 22 4.15 18.70 2.80
N LYS A 23 3.34 19.76 2.79
CA LYS A 23 3.76 21.12 2.39
C LYS A 23 4.98 21.55 3.21
N ASN A 24 5.98 22.13 2.55
CA ASN A 24 7.25 22.58 3.13
C ASN A 24 8.07 21.48 3.86
N SER A 25 7.80 20.20 3.59
CA SER A 25 8.58 19.13 4.19
C SER A 25 10.00 19.11 3.64
N ARG A 26 10.99 19.08 4.54
CA ARG A 26 12.39 18.78 4.21
C ARG A 26 12.73 17.30 4.36
N ALA A 27 11.73 16.46 4.63
CA ALA A 27 11.94 15.04 4.83
C ALA A 27 12.22 14.36 3.49
N GLN A 28 13.20 13.45 3.49
CA GLN A 28 13.45 12.58 2.35
C GLN A 28 12.25 11.66 2.09
N LEU A 29 12.11 11.21 0.84
CA LEU A 29 11.08 10.26 0.47
C LEU A 29 11.32 8.92 1.17
N LYS A 30 10.33 8.45 1.94
CA LYS A 30 10.35 7.10 2.51
C LYS A 30 9.53 6.15 1.66
N ILE A 31 10.14 5.06 1.19
CA ILE A 31 9.44 3.94 0.56
C ILE A 31 8.95 3.00 1.65
N LEU A 32 7.64 2.75 1.68
CA LEU A 32 7.00 1.84 2.62
C LEU A 32 6.94 0.42 2.04
N PRO A 33 6.81 -0.62 2.91
CA PRO A 33 6.51 -1.97 2.46
C PRO A 33 5.29 -1.98 1.53
N PRO A 34 5.25 -2.83 0.49
CA PRO A 34 4.16 -2.83 -0.46
C PRO A 34 2.82 -3.12 0.22
N LEU A 35 1.74 -2.63 -0.36
CA LEU A 35 0.39 -3.05 -0.03
C LEU A 35 0.02 -4.20 -0.96
N ILE A 36 -0.29 -5.36 -0.39
CA ILE A 36 -0.79 -6.52 -1.14
C ILE A 36 -2.30 -6.57 -0.98
N VAL A 37 -3.02 -6.54 -2.10
CA VAL A 37 -4.49 -6.49 -2.06
C VAL A 37 -5.09 -7.86 -1.75
N TYR A 38 -4.64 -8.90 -2.44
CA TYR A 38 -5.20 -10.24 -2.32
C TYR A 38 -4.18 -11.27 -1.83
N GLN A 39 -4.66 -12.20 -1.03
CA GLN A 39 -3.96 -13.44 -0.66
C GLN A 39 -4.00 -14.46 -1.83
N PRO A 40 -3.18 -15.53 -1.77
CA PRO A 40 -3.20 -16.59 -2.78
C PRO A 40 -4.57 -17.24 -2.98
N ASN A 41 -5.38 -17.33 -1.93
CA ASN A 41 -6.74 -17.88 -1.97
C ASN A 41 -7.78 -16.94 -2.64
N GLY A 42 -7.38 -15.73 -3.03
CA GLY A 42 -8.25 -14.74 -3.67
C GLY A 42 -9.00 -13.83 -2.70
N GLU A 43 -8.90 -14.05 -1.40
CA GLU A 43 -9.48 -13.15 -0.39
C GLU A 43 -8.62 -11.90 -0.21
N TYR A 44 -9.21 -10.84 0.34
CA TYR A 44 -8.45 -9.65 0.70
C TYR A 44 -7.39 -9.99 1.75
N SER A 45 -6.25 -9.29 1.68
CA SER A 45 -5.24 -9.38 2.73
C SER A 45 -5.80 -8.91 4.08
N GLU A 46 -5.21 -9.42 5.16
CA GLU A 46 -5.57 -9.02 6.53
C GLU A 46 -5.50 -7.50 6.72
N GLU A 47 -4.49 -6.85 6.12
CA GLU A 47 -4.35 -5.39 6.17
C GLU A 47 -5.54 -4.69 5.49
N ILE A 48 -5.95 -5.12 4.29
CA ILE A 48 -7.11 -4.54 3.59
C ILE A 48 -8.41 -4.80 4.36
N MET A 49 -8.59 -6.03 4.88
CA MET A 49 -9.76 -6.38 5.69
C MET A 49 -9.85 -5.52 6.95
N SER A 50 -8.71 -5.19 7.58
CA SER A 50 -8.66 -4.32 8.75
C SER A 50 -9.18 -2.91 8.45
N TRP A 51 -9.06 -2.42 7.21
CA TRP A 51 -9.56 -1.10 6.82
C TRP A 51 -11.06 -1.10 6.57
N TYR A 52 -11.60 -2.18 6.01
CA TYR A 52 -13.05 -2.34 5.84
C TYR A 52 -13.79 -2.50 7.18
N ASN A 53 -13.16 -3.20 8.14
CA ASN A 53 -13.73 -3.42 9.48
C ASN A 53 -13.60 -2.20 10.41
N ASN A 54 -12.74 -1.23 10.08
CA ASN A 54 -12.60 0.04 10.80
C ASN A 54 -13.54 1.14 10.26
N LYS A 55 -14.68 0.74 9.68
CA LYS A 55 -15.76 1.67 9.33
C LYS A 55 -16.60 2.05 10.53
#